data_AF-A0A8C6UZS0-F1
#
_entry.id   AF-A0A8C6UZS0-F1
#
_cell.length_a   1.000
_cell.length_b   1.000
_cell.length_c   1.000
_cell.angle_alpha   90.00
_cell.angle_beta   90.00
_cell.angle_gamma   90.00
#
_symmetry.space_group_name_H-M   'P 1'
#
loop_
_entity.id
_entity.type
_entity.pdbx_description
1 polymer ?
#
loop_
_entity_poly.entity_id
_entity_poly.type
_entity_poly.pdbx_seq_one_letter_code
_entity_poly.pdbx_strand_id
1 'polypeptide(L)'
;MEKPPSLKEKAPGRTVRCVPREEATKPGLSKTEFMEKIQQSNSACARGDFHAAVDLYSEALRADPQNCILFSNRSAALLRLGQHQAALDDALKACELNPKWPKVRVTLKSV
;
A
#
# COMPACT_ATOMS: atom_id res chain seq x y z
N MET A 1 -42.33 -10.79 4.43
CA MET A 1 -42.11 -10.13 3.12
C MET A 1 -40.79 -9.37 3.25
N GLU A 2 -39.66 -9.71 2.64
CA GLU A 2 -39.26 -10.70 1.64
C GLU A 2 -37.79 -11.09 1.90
N LYS A 3 -37.38 -12.25 1.37
CA LYS A 3 -36.10 -12.95 1.57
C LYS A 3 -34.95 -12.38 0.66
N PRO A 4 -33.68 -12.80 0.87
CA PRO A 4 -32.44 -12.21 0.30
C PRO A 4 -32.08 -12.76 -1.10
N PRO A 5 -30.99 -12.27 -1.75
CA PRO A 5 -29.88 -13.17 -2.14
C PRO A 5 -28.48 -12.48 -2.16
N SER A 6 -27.38 -13.07 -1.70
CA SER A 6 -26.54 -14.13 -2.28
C SER A 6 -26.02 -13.89 -3.71
N LEU A 7 -24.69 -13.68 -3.79
CA LEU A 7 -23.71 -14.19 -4.76
C LEU A 7 -23.96 -13.94 -6.26
N LYS A 8 -22.91 -13.47 -6.96
CA LYS A 8 -22.32 -14.19 -8.11
C LYS A 8 -21.09 -13.48 -8.66
N GLU A 9 -20.02 -14.26 -8.77
CA GLU A 9 -18.90 -14.07 -9.70
C GLU A 9 -19.36 -13.66 -11.10
N LYS A 10 -18.46 -13.08 -11.91
CA LYS A 10 -18.09 -13.57 -13.26
C LYS A 10 -17.08 -12.65 -13.93
N ALA A 11 -15.89 -13.19 -14.23
CA ALA A 11 -15.12 -12.80 -15.41
C ALA A 11 -15.80 -13.38 -16.67
N PRO A 12 -15.75 -12.68 -17.81
CA PRO A 12 -14.89 -13.09 -18.93
C PRO A 12 -14.21 -11.86 -19.58
N GLY A 13 -12.99 -11.92 -20.08
CA GLY A 13 -12.66 -12.61 -21.32
C GLY A 13 -12.32 -11.60 -22.43
N ARG A 14 -11.04 -11.24 -22.51
CA ARG A 14 -10.23 -11.05 -23.73
C ARG A 14 -10.82 -10.20 -24.89
N THR A 15 -10.32 -8.98 -25.02
CA THR A 15 -10.01 -8.39 -26.33
C THR A 15 -8.60 -7.81 -26.29
N VAL A 16 -7.68 -8.53 -26.94
CA VAL A 16 -6.37 -8.03 -27.34
C VAL A 16 -6.62 -7.00 -28.43
N ARG A 17 -6.54 -5.73 -28.08
CA ARG A 17 -6.37 -4.65 -29.06
C ARG A 17 -4.95 -4.15 -28.89
N CYS A 18 -4.11 -4.40 -29.90
CA CYS A 18 -2.86 -3.68 -30.06
C CYS A 18 -3.21 -2.21 -30.30
N VAL A 19 -2.92 -1.37 -29.31
CA VAL A 19 -3.04 0.10 -29.37
C VAL A 19 -1.64 0.63 -29.07
N PRO A 20 -1.19 1.72 -29.72
CA PRO A 20 0.22 2.12 -29.76
C PRO A 20 0.79 2.27 -28.34
N ARG A 21 2.10 2.00 -28.22
CA ARG A 21 2.91 2.38 -27.07
C ARG A 21 2.87 3.90 -26.94
N GLU A 22 1.82 4.40 -26.32
CA GLU A 22 1.76 5.76 -25.85
C GLU A 22 2.38 5.73 -24.45
N GLU A 23 3.58 6.29 -24.34
CA GLU A 23 4.14 6.77 -23.09
C GLU A 23 3.16 7.80 -22.50
N ALA A 24 2.11 7.30 -21.86
CA ALA A 24 1.16 8.10 -21.15
C ALA A 24 1.85 8.59 -19.88
N THR A 25 2.31 9.84 -19.94
CA THR A 25 2.55 10.73 -18.81
C THR A 25 1.28 10.78 -17.96
N LYS A 26 1.09 9.77 -17.12
CA LYS A 26 0.13 9.81 -16.02
C LYS A 26 0.53 11.01 -15.15
N PRO A 27 -0.39 11.88 -14.69
CA PRO A 27 -0.04 12.90 -13.72
C PRO A 27 0.29 12.20 -12.41
N GLY A 28 1.51 11.69 -12.31
CA GLY A 28 2.11 11.29 -11.06
C GLY A 28 2.15 12.53 -10.20
N LEU A 29 1.69 12.42 -8.95
CA LEU A 29 1.95 13.42 -7.92
C LEU A 29 3.35 13.99 -8.15
N SER A 30 3.46 15.32 -8.24
CA SER A 30 4.78 15.93 -8.37
C SER A 30 5.66 15.42 -7.23
N LYS A 31 6.96 15.27 -7.48
CA LYS A 31 7.91 14.80 -6.48
C LYS A 31 7.75 15.52 -5.13
N THR A 32 7.39 16.81 -5.19
CA THR A 32 7.02 17.66 -4.05
C THR A 32 5.77 17.17 -3.31
N GLU A 33 4.66 16.94 -4.01
CA GLU A 33 3.41 16.44 -3.43
C GLU A 33 3.61 15.05 -2.80
N PHE A 34 4.37 14.17 -3.46
CA PHE A 34 4.71 12.87 -2.89
C PHE A 34 5.49 13.03 -1.57
N MET A 35 6.54 13.84 -1.56
CA MET A 35 7.33 14.09 -0.35
C MET A 35 6.49 14.73 0.76
N GLU A 36 5.58 15.63 0.40
CA GLU A 36 4.66 16.25 1.34
C GLU A 36 3.74 15.21 1.98
N LYS A 37 3.18 14.27 1.21
CA LYS A 37 2.36 13.18 1.74
C LYS A 37 3.13 12.30 2.71
N ILE A 38 4.41 12.01 2.44
CA ILE A 38 5.27 11.29 3.38
C ILE A 38 5.50 12.09 4.66
N GLN A 39 5.77 13.39 4.54
CA GLN A 39 5.94 14.28 5.67
C GLN A 39 4.68 14.31 6.56
N GLN A 40 3.50 14.48 5.94
CA GLN A 40 2.21 14.48 6.63
C GLN A 40 1.92 13.14 7.32
N SER A 41 2.23 12.01 6.66
CA SER A 41 2.07 10.67 7.23
C SER A 41 2.94 10.48 8.48
N ASN A 42 4.21 10.89 8.40
CA ASN A 42 5.14 10.80 9.52
C ASN A 42 4.69 11.68 10.69
N SER A 43 4.23 12.89 10.39
CA SER A 43 3.64 13.78 11.41
C SER A 43 2.37 13.20 12.03
N ALA A 44 1.50 12.55 11.25
CA ALA A 44 0.32 11.87 11.76
C ALA A 44 0.69 10.69 12.69
N CYS A 45 1.67 9.86 12.30
CA CYS A 45 2.23 8.83 13.18
C CYS A 45 2.78 9.41 14.48
N ALA A 46 3.48 10.55 14.43
CA ALA A 46 4.03 11.21 15.62
C ALA A 46 2.95 11.77 16.56
N ARG A 47 1.81 12.19 16.01
CA ARG A 47 0.64 12.62 16.79
C ARG A 47 -0.20 11.46 17.35
N GLY A 48 0.05 10.23 16.87
CA GLY A 48 -0.76 9.07 17.21
C GLY A 48 -1.97 8.86 16.31
N ASP A 49 -2.12 9.68 15.26
CA ASP A 49 -3.20 9.58 14.27
C ASP A 49 -2.89 8.47 13.24
N PHE A 50 -2.79 7.23 13.70
CA PHE A 50 -2.34 6.12 12.87
C PHE A 50 -3.30 5.81 11.70
N HIS A 51 -4.60 6.04 11.87
CA HIS A 51 -5.58 5.90 10.77
C HIS A 51 -5.26 6.84 9.61
N ALA A 52 -5.10 8.14 9.89
CA ALA A 52 -4.75 9.13 8.87
C ALA A 52 -3.38 8.83 8.24
N ALA A 53 -2.41 8.36 9.04
CA ALA A 53 -1.10 7.97 8.53
C ALA A 53 -1.21 6.82 7.51
N VAL A 54 -2.03 5.80 7.78
CA VAL A 54 -2.24 4.67 6.86
C VAL A 54 -2.84 5.13 5.53
N ASP A 55 -3.82 6.03 5.56
CA ASP A 55 -4.44 6.58 4.35
C ASP A 55 -3.43 7.37 3.51
N LEU A 56 -2.65 8.24 4.16
CA LEU A 56 -1.62 9.04 3.51
C LEU A 56 -0.47 8.18 2.95
N TYR A 57 -0.05 7.12 3.65
CA TYR A 57 0.90 6.16 3.11
C TYR A 57 0.32 5.40 1.91
N SER A 58 -0.97 5.11 1.92
CA SER A 58 -1.66 4.46 0.79
C SER A 58 -1.75 5.37 -0.43
N GLU A 59 -1.97 6.67 -0.24
CA GLU A 59 -1.81 7.69 -1.29
C GLU A 59 -0.39 7.73 -1.84
N ALA A 60 0.61 7.75 -0.98
CA ALA A 60 2.01 7.77 -1.41
C ALA A 60 2.40 6.47 -2.15
N LEU A 61 1.92 5.31 -1.70
CA LEU A 61 2.11 4.03 -2.38
C LEU A 61 1.41 3.95 -3.74
N ARG A 62 0.33 4.71 -3.96
CA ARG A 62 -0.27 4.83 -5.30
C ARG A 62 0.65 5.57 -6.27
N ALA A 63 1.45 6.51 -5.76
CA ALA A 63 2.44 7.24 -6.55
C ALA A 63 3.74 6.43 -6.75
N ASP A 64 4.21 5.74 -5.71
CA ASP A 64 5.38 4.85 -5.76
C ASP A 64 5.07 3.46 -5.14
N PRO A 65 4.51 2.54 -5.94
CA PRO A 65 4.10 1.22 -5.45
C PRO A 65 5.28 0.27 -5.23
N GLN A 66 6.51 0.67 -5.56
CA GLN A 66 7.71 -0.15 -5.36
C GLN A 66 8.52 0.27 -4.13
N ASN A 67 7.98 1.19 -3.33
CA ASN A 67 8.67 1.71 -2.17
C ASN A 67 8.49 0.82 -0.92
N CYS A 68 9.48 -0.06 -0.67
CA CYS A 68 9.50 -0.89 0.52
C CYS A 68 9.48 -0.11 1.85
N ILE A 69 9.98 1.14 1.87
CA ILE A 69 9.97 1.99 3.07
C ILE A 69 8.53 2.33 3.46
N LEU A 70 7.69 2.66 2.48
CA LEU A 70 6.30 3.07 2.71
C LEU A 70 5.45 1.91 3.22
N PHE A 71 5.62 0.72 2.65
CA PHE A 71 5.01 -0.50 3.18
C PHE A 71 5.45 -0.77 4.62
N SER A 72 6.73 -0.60 4.95
CA SER A 72 7.24 -0.78 6.32
C SER A 72 6.71 0.27 7.30
N ASN A 73 6.50 1.52 6.86
CA ASN A 73 5.96 2.56 7.75
C ASN A 73 4.45 2.41 7.93
N ARG A 74 3.73 2.00 6.87
CA ARG A 74 2.31 1.70 6.94
C ARG A 74 2.05 0.47 7.82
N SER A 75 2.87 -0.58 7.73
CA SER A 75 2.78 -1.73 8.63
C SER A 75 2.98 -1.34 10.09
N ALA A 76 3.95 -0.46 10.39
CA ALA A 76 4.14 0.05 11.74
C ALA A 76 2.90 0.82 12.25
N ALA A 77 2.28 1.65 11.42
CA ALA A 77 1.04 2.34 11.77
C ALA A 77 -0.13 1.36 11.99
N LEU A 78 -0.27 0.34 11.14
CA LEU A 78 -1.28 -0.72 11.27
C LEU A 78 -1.11 -1.54 12.55
N LEU A 79 0.13 -1.84 12.97
CA LEU A 79 0.40 -2.49 14.26
C LEU A 79 -0.10 -1.64 15.43
N ARG A 80 0.07 -0.31 15.36
CA ARG A 80 -0.41 0.61 16.39
C ARG A 80 -1.95 0.69 16.45
N LEU A 81 -2.62 0.39 15.34
CA LEU A 81 -4.08 0.23 15.26
C LEU A 81 -4.56 -1.17 15.67
N GLY A 82 -3.67 -2.10 15.99
CA GLY A 82 -4.01 -3.50 16.30
C GLY A 82 -4.34 -4.35 15.07
N GLN A 83 -4.12 -3.83 13.85
CA GLN A 83 -4.37 -4.53 12.60
C GLN A 83 -3.17 -5.41 12.22
N HIS A 84 -2.88 -6.41 13.05
CA HIS A 84 -1.69 -7.26 12.90
C HIS A 84 -1.62 -8.01 11.56
N GLN A 85 -2.75 -8.47 11.03
CA GLN A 85 -2.80 -9.18 9.75
C GLN A 85 -2.41 -8.26 8.59
N ALA A 86 -3.06 -7.10 8.47
CA ALA A 86 -2.73 -6.11 7.43
C ALA A 86 -1.28 -5.60 7.54
N ALA A 87 -0.78 -5.45 8.77
CA ALA A 87 0.62 -5.09 8.98
C ALA A 87 1.59 -6.17 8.49
N LEU A 88 1.24 -7.44 8.68
CA LEU A 88 2.04 -8.57 8.21
C LEU A 88 2.07 -8.64 6.68
N ASP A 89 0.92 -8.47 6.03
CA ASP A 89 0.83 -8.38 4.56
C ASP A 89 1.72 -7.26 4.00
N ASP A 90 1.70 -6.08 4.62
CA ASP A 90 2.56 -4.97 4.22
C ASP A 90 4.05 -5.25 4.45
N ALA A 91 4.39 -5.88 5.58
CA ALA A 91 5.77 -6.28 5.86
C ALA A 91 6.25 -7.34 4.86
N LEU A 92 5.40 -8.30 4.48
CA LEU A 92 5.67 -9.29 3.44
C LEU A 92 5.93 -8.59 2.09
N LYS A 93 5.04 -7.67 1.70
CA LYS A 93 5.19 -6.88 0.46
C LYS A 93 6.51 -6.10 0.43
N ALA A 94 6.86 -5.46 1.55
CA ALA A 94 8.13 -4.75 1.68
C ALA A 94 9.33 -5.70 1.49
N CYS A 95 9.22 -6.95 1.96
CA CYS A 95 10.24 -7.98 1.81
C CYS A 95 10.38 -8.45 0.38
N GLU A 96 9.26 -8.65 -0.31
CA GLU A 96 9.22 -9.04 -1.72
C GLU A 96 9.86 -7.97 -2.61
N LEU A 97 9.58 -6.70 -2.32
CA LEU A 97 10.13 -5.56 -3.07
C LEU A 97 11.62 -5.34 -2.81
N ASN A 98 12.07 -5.52 -1.58
CA ASN A 98 13.49 -5.41 -1.24
C ASN A 98 13.97 -6.57 -0.37
N PRO A 99 14.33 -7.72 -0.98
CA PRO A 99 14.78 -8.90 -0.25
C PRO A 99 16.14 -8.68 0.45
N LYS A 100 16.87 -7.61 0.09
CA LYS A 100 18.15 -7.24 0.69
C LYS A 100 17.99 -6.39 1.96
N TRP A 101 16.76 -6.00 2.31
CA TRP A 101 16.50 -5.11 3.45
C TRP A 101 16.47 -5.89 4.79
N PRO A 102 17.48 -5.72 5.67
CA PRO A 102 17.69 -6.61 6.81
C PRO A 102 16.61 -6.50 7.90
N LYS A 103 15.93 -5.34 8.02
CA LYS A 103 14.83 -5.14 8.99
C LYS A 103 13.59 -5.96 8.68
N VAL A 104 13.31 -6.25 7.41
CA VAL A 104 12.11 -7.01 7.03
C VAL A 104 12.33 -8.51 7.20
N ARG A 105 13.51 -8.99 6.83
CA ARG A 105 13.87 -10.42 6.86
C ARG A 105 13.89 -11.02 8.28
N VAL A 106 14.16 -10.21 9.30
CA VAL A 106 14.18 -10.68 10.70
C VAL A 106 12.78 -10.84 11.29
N THR A 107 11.78 -10.10 10.79
CA THR A 107 10.41 -10.11 11.35
C THR A 107 9.63 -11.36 10.92
N LEU A 108 9.88 -11.90 9.73
CA LEU A 108 9.18 -13.08 9.20
C LEU A 108 9.72 -14.43 9.73
N LYS A 109 10.96 -14.46 10.23
CA LYS A 109 11.55 -15.70 10.78
C LYS A 109 11.18 -15.98 12.23
N SER A 110 10.40 -15.10 12.86
CA SER A 110 10.03 -15.19 14.28
C SER A 110 8.53 -15.39 14.51
N VAL A 111 7.77 -15.71 13.46
CA VAL A 111 6.36 -16.13 13.54
C VAL A 111 6.27 -17.64 13.30
#